data_AF-A0A8T5Q8B8-F1
#
_entry.id   AF-A0A8T5Q8B8-F1
#
_cell.length_a   1.000
_cell.length_b   1.000
_cell.length_c   1.000
_cell.angle_alpha   90.00
_cell.angle_beta   90.00
_cell.angle_gamma   90.00
#
_symmetry.space_group_name_H-M   'P 1'
#
loop_
_entity.id
_entity.type
_entity.pdbx_description
1 polymer ?
#
loop_
_entity_poly.entity_id
_entity_poly.type
_entity_poly.pdbx_seq_one_letter_code
_entity_poly.pdbx_strand_id
1 'polypeptide(L)'
;MKTIYFAAPLFNQAETRYNKELTALLEEKGHRVILPQRDGFEFQNLSMILRKHLPEKDVPNAVQGLIYLLDIGKFLPMSDAVVAVLNEPLDPGVIVEICYARLLGKQVVGLRSDTRQPFGDYSSRFGGMHFFPAFQCDYFLKVGPNDDIGAIVNFIDSCLRRITSKEQVKSKNIAGLIELAEKIFHDADDIHSDRGLEKVVRRYVQSRDEVRKVLSVVSVSLL
;
A
#
# COMPACT_ATOMS: atom_id res chain seq x y z
N MET A 1 -0.14 12.54 16.34
CA MET A 1 -0.98 12.02 15.25
C MET A 1 -0.17 11.96 13.97
N LYS A 2 -0.26 10.83 13.24
CA LYS A 2 0.35 10.63 11.91
C LYS A 2 -0.65 9.89 11.04
N THR A 3 -0.63 10.14 9.73
CA THR A 3 -1.30 9.30 8.73
C THR A 3 -0.36 8.18 8.32
N ILE A 4 -0.79 6.93 8.42
CA ILE A 4 0.04 5.75 8.17
C ILE A 4 -0.54 5.02 6.97
N TYR A 5 0.29 4.69 5.97
CA TYR A 5 -0.06 3.70 4.97
C TYR A 5 0.32 2.31 5.50
N PHE A 6 -0.65 1.41 5.63
CA PHE A 6 -0.43 0.06 6.14
C PHE A 6 -0.28 -0.93 4.99
N ALA A 7 0.97 -1.19 4.62
CA ALA A 7 1.36 -2.11 3.56
C ALA A 7 1.40 -3.55 4.10
N ALA A 8 0.48 -4.41 3.69
CA ALA A 8 0.45 -5.79 4.16
C ALA A 8 -0.20 -6.73 3.15
N PRO A 9 0.20 -8.02 3.14
CA PRO A 9 -0.55 -9.05 2.44
C PRO A 9 -2.00 -9.09 2.94
N LEU A 10 -2.94 -9.36 2.05
CA LEU A 10 -4.36 -9.47 2.35
C LEU A 10 -5.03 -10.64 1.59
N PHE A 11 -4.28 -11.72 1.37
CA PHE A 11 -4.71 -12.87 0.59
C PHE A 11 -5.67 -13.79 1.36
N ASN A 12 -5.59 -13.79 2.68
CA ASN A 12 -6.39 -14.70 3.51
C ASN A 12 -6.96 -14.06 4.78
N GLN A 13 -7.83 -14.80 5.45
CA GLN A 13 -8.51 -14.33 6.66
C GLN A 13 -7.56 -14.09 7.84
N ALA A 14 -6.47 -14.86 7.96
CA ALA A 14 -5.53 -14.68 9.05
C ALA A 14 -4.77 -13.35 8.89
N GLU A 15 -4.26 -13.09 7.69
CA GLU A 15 -3.60 -11.82 7.32
C GLU A 15 -4.54 -10.64 7.54
N THR A 16 -5.74 -10.68 6.95
CA THR A 16 -6.67 -9.55 7.03
C THR A 16 -7.16 -9.26 8.45
N ARG A 17 -7.29 -10.29 9.32
CA ARG A 17 -7.59 -10.11 10.75
C ARG A 17 -6.42 -9.50 11.50
N TYR A 18 -5.20 -10.01 11.29
CA TYR A 18 -3.99 -9.48 11.90
C TYR A 18 -3.78 -8.00 11.54
N ASN A 19 -3.97 -7.64 10.27
CA ASN A 19 -3.91 -6.27 9.80
C ASN A 19 -4.95 -5.39 10.53
N LYS A 20 -6.21 -5.84 10.65
CA LYS A 20 -7.27 -5.10 11.38
C LYS A 20 -6.92 -4.89 12.85
N GLU A 21 -6.38 -5.91 13.51
CA GLU A 21 -6.04 -5.84 14.93
C GLU A 21 -4.90 -4.85 15.19
N LEU A 22 -3.81 -4.94 14.42
CA LEU A 22 -2.70 -4.00 14.52
C LEU A 22 -3.13 -2.55 14.23
N THR A 23 -3.93 -2.36 13.18
CA THR A 23 -4.36 -1.02 12.77
C THR A 23 -5.33 -0.39 13.76
N ALA A 24 -6.26 -1.16 14.34
CA ALA A 24 -7.14 -0.68 15.41
C ALA A 24 -6.33 -0.17 16.61
N LEU A 25 -5.32 -0.92 17.06
CA LEU A 25 -4.47 -0.51 18.17
C LEU A 25 -3.60 0.73 17.83
N LEU A 26 -3.16 0.88 16.59
CA LEU A 26 -2.49 2.11 16.14
C LEU A 26 -3.45 3.31 16.11
N GLU A 27 -4.71 3.10 15.73
CA GLU A 27 -5.76 4.12 15.75
C GLU A 27 -6.09 4.53 17.20
N GLU A 28 -6.12 3.60 18.15
CA GLU A 28 -6.25 3.87 19.59
C GLU A 28 -5.09 4.74 20.15
N LYS A 29 -3.89 4.66 19.55
CA LYS A 29 -2.77 5.56 19.87
C LYS A 29 -2.92 6.98 19.29
N GLY A 30 -4.00 7.24 18.55
CA GLY A 30 -4.30 8.54 17.94
C GLY A 30 -3.64 8.74 16.58
N HIS A 31 -3.35 7.67 15.85
CA HIS A 31 -2.96 7.73 14.44
C HIS A 31 -4.18 7.59 13.53
N ARG A 32 -4.05 8.06 12.29
CA ARG A 32 -4.95 7.73 11.20
C ARG A 32 -4.29 6.65 10.35
N VAL A 33 -4.93 5.51 10.15
CA VAL A 33 -4.38 4.45 9.31
C VAL A 33 -5.16 4.38 8.00
N ILE A 34 -4.44 4.29 6.89
CA ILE A 34 -4.96 3.91 5.58
C ILE A 34 -4.67 2.43 5.41
N LEU A 35 -5.71 1.62 5.35
CA LEU A 35 -5.66 0.17 5.29
C LEU A 35 -6.29 -0.29 3.96
N PRO A 36 -5.51 -0.72 2.95
CA PRO A 36 -6.02 -1.02 1.60
C PRO A 36 -7.22 -1.98 1.54
N GLN A 37 -7.22 -3.02 2.38
CA GLN A 37 -8.34 -3.98 2.50
C GLN A 37 -9.65 -3.38 3.06
N ARG A 38 -9.62 -2.15 3.61
CA ARG A 38 -10.78 -1.43 4.16
C ARG A 38 -11.11 -0.21 3.32
N ASP A 39 -10.08 0.56 2.97
CA ASP A 39 -10.21 1.88 2.35
C ASP A 39 -10.07 1.82 0.83
N GLY A 40 -9.69 0.67 0.25
CA GLY A 40 -9.55 0.45 -1.19
C GLY A 40 -10.84 0.06 -1.90
N PHE A 41 -10.73 -0.33 -3.17
CA PHE A 41 -11.90 -0.68 -3.99
C PHE A 41 -12.48 -2.07 -3.69
N GLU A 42 -13.81 -2.14 -3.66
CA GLU A 42 -14.54 -3.40 -3.84
C GLU A 42 -14.56 -3.78 -5.32
N PHE A 43 -13.84 -4.84 -5.70
CA PHE A 43 -13.58 -5.18 -7.10
C PHE A 43 -14.84 -5.42 -7.93
N GLN A 44 -15.86 -6.03 -7.33
CA GLN A 44 -17.11 -6.32 -8.01
C GLN A 44 -17.88 -5.04 -8.35
N ASN A 45 -17.95 -4.09 -7.41
CA ASN A 45 -18.64 -2.81 -7.61
C ASN A 45 -17.89 -1.97 -8.65
N LEU A 46 -16.56 -1.86 -8.50
CA LEU A 46 -15.73 -1.12 -9.46
C LEU A 46 -15.88 -1.68 -10.88
N SER A 47 -15.81 -3.01 -11.03
CA SER A 47 -15.96 -3.67 -12.33
C SER A 47 -17.34 -3.44 -12.94
N MET A 48 -18.40 -3.46 -12.13
CA MET A 48 -19.76 -3.21 -12.59
C MET A 48 -19.92 -1.78 -13.13
N ILE A 49 -19.37 -0.77 -12.46
CA ILE A 49 -19.42 0.61 -12.92
C ILE A 49 -18.58 0.79 -14.19
N LEU A 50 -17.36 0.24 -14.24
CA LEU A 50 -16.49 0.33 -15.41
C LEU A 50 -17.13 -0.23 -16.69
N ARG A 51 -17.89 -1.32 -16.60
CA ARG A 51 -18.62 -1.91 -17.74
C ARG A 51 -19.66 -0.99 -18.37
N LYS A 52 -20.14 0.01 -17.64
CA LYS A 52 -21.07 1.02 -18.16
C LYS A 52 -20.37 2.03 -19.07
N HIS A 53 -19.05 2.18 -18.94
CA HIS A 53 -18.26 3.21 -19.62
C HIS A 53 -17.17 2.66 -20.55
N LEU A 54 -16.82 1.38 -20.43
CA LEU A 54 -15.75 0.74 -21.17
C LEU A 54 -16.19 -0.60 -21.78
N PRO A 55 -15.63 -0.99 -22.94
CA PRO A 55 -15.79 -2.35 -23.46
C PRO A 55 -15.29 -3.40 -22.47
N GLU A 56 -15.94 -4.57 -22.40
CA GLU A 56 -15.61 -5.65 -21.44
C GLU A 56 -14.12 -6.00 -21.41
N LYS A 57 -13.47 -6.06 -22.59
CA LYS A 57 -12.04 -6.38 -22.72
C LYS A 57 -11.10 -5.38 -22.06
N ASP A 58 -11.53 -4.13 -21.85
CA ASP A 58 -10.71 -3.06 -21.28
C ASP A 58 -10.88 -2.97 -19.75
N VAL A 59 -11.93 -3.59 -19.19
CA VAL A 59 -12.28 -3.49 -17.76
C VAL A 59 -11.19 -4.04 -16.84
N PRO A 60 -10.58 -5.23 -17.08
CA PRO A 60 -9.55 -5.75 -16.19
C PRO A 60 -8.33 -4.81 -16.06
N ASN A 61 -7.87 -4.26 -17.18
CA ASN A 61 -6.75 -3.31 -17.18
C ASN A 61 -7.12 -2.00 -16.47
N ALA A 62 -8.37 -1.55 -16.59
CA ALA A 62 -8.85 -0.38 -15.88
C ALA A 62 -8.94 -0.59 -14.37
N VAL A 63 -9.39 -1.77 -13.92
CA VAL A 63 -9.39 -2.15 -12.50
C VAL A 63 -7.96 -2.11 -11.95
N GLN A 64 -7.01 -2.78 -12.61
CA GLN A 64 -5.61 -2.82 -12.18
C GLN A 64 -4.98 -1.42 -12.13
N GLY A 65 -5.21 -0.60 -13.17
CA GLY A 65 -4.69 0.76 -13.22
C GLY A 65 -5.26 1.65 -12.13
N LEU A 66 -6.56 1.54 -11.83
CA LEU A 66 -7.20 2.31 -10.76
C LEU A 66 -6.70 1.91 -9.37
N ILE A 67 -6.51 0.62 -9.09
CA ILE A 67 -5.92 0.14 -7.83
C ILE A 67 -4.50 0.70 -7.68
N TYR A 68 -3.67 0.54 -8.71
CA TYR A 68 -2.29 1.03 -8.68
C TYR A 68 -2.20 2.55 -8.45
N LEU A 69 -3.04 3.32 -9.15
CA LEU A 69 -3.12 4.78 -8.98
C LEU A 69 -3.63 5.17 -7.58
N LEU A 70 -4.57 4.41 -7.01
CA LEU A 70 -5.09 4.67 -5.67
C LEU A 70 -3.99 4.45 -4.63
N ASP A 71 -3.34 3.29 -4.65
CA ASP A 71 -2.37 2.89 -3.63
C ASP A 71 -1.08 3.71 -3.73
N ILE A 72 -0.45 3.72 -4.91
CA ILE A 72 0.85 4.36 -5.13
C ILE A 72 0.73 5.85 -5.43
N GLY A 73 -0.33 6.26 -6.13
CA GLY A 73 -0.53 7.65 -6.56
C GLY A 73 -1.28 8.53 -5.56
N LYS A 74 -2.13 7.96 -4.69
CA LYS A 74 -2.91 8.72 -3.71
C LYS A 74 -2.59 8.36 -2.26
N PHE A 75 -2.82 7.12 -1.84
CA PHE A 75 -2.72 6.69 -0.44
C PHE A 75 -1.31 6.79 0.12
N LEU A 76 -0.32 6.30 -0.62
CA LEU A 76 1.06 6.36 -0.17
C LEU A 76 1.58 7.82 -0.09
N PRO A 77 1.41 8.69 -1.11
CA PRO A 77 1.82 10.09 -1.05
C PRO A 77 1.20 10.91 0.07
N MET A 78 -0.08 10.66 0.39
CA MET A 78 -0.80 11.38 1.46
C MET A 78 -0.47 10.90 2.88
N SER A 79 0.27 9.80 3.02
CA SER A 79 0.70 9.29 4.32
C SER A 79 1.96 10.00 4.84
N ASP A 80 2.17 10.03 6.15
CA ASP A 80 3.40 10.51 6.78
C ASP A 80 4.48 9.43 6.84
N ALA A 81 4.07 8.16 6.93
CA ALA A 81 4.93 6.99 7.05
C ALA A 81 4.21 5.71 6.62
N VAL A 82 4.99 4.63 6.48
CA VAL A 82 4.53 3.29 6.14
C VAL A 82 4.80 2.33 7.29
N VAL A 83 3.83 1.49 7.60
CA VAL A 83 4.04 0.25 8.37
C VAL A 83 3.90 -0.91 7.39
N ALA A 84 4.89 -1.80 7.36
CA ALA A 84 4.96 -2.89 6.38
C ALA A 84 5.02 -4.27 7.05
N VAL A 85 4.07 -5.15 6.73
CA VAL A 85 4.10 -6.57 7.15
C VAL A 85 4.88 -7.39 6.13
N LEU A 86 6.04 -7.90 6.54
CA LEU A 86 7.02 -8.57 5.69
C LEU A 86 7.17 -10.06 6.04
N ASN A 87 6.05 -10.75 6.15
CA ASN A 87 6.01 -12.20 6.36
C ASN A 87 6.28 -12.95 5.07
N GLU A 88 6.86 -14.15 5.15
CA GLU A 88 7.10 -14.99 3.98
C GLU A 88 5.89 -15.90 3.63
N PRO A 89 5.57 -16.15 2.33
CA PRO A 89 6.24 -15.59 1.16
C PRO A 89 6.01 -14.08 1.05
N LEU A 90 7.06 -13.35 0.66
CA LEU A 90 6.99 -11.91 0.57
C LEU A 90 5.97 -11.48 -0.50
N ASP A 91 5.12 -10.53 -0.16
CA ASP A 91 4.15 -9.92 -1.06
C ASP A 91 4.84 -8.94 -2.03
N PRO A 92 4.74 -9.15 -3.36
CA PRO A 92 5.35 -8.26 -4.34
C PRO A 92 4.79 -6.83 -4.32
N GLY A 93 3.51 -6.65 -4.04
CA GLY A 93 2.86 -5.35 -3.87
C GLY A 93 3.46 -4.59 -2.68
N VAL A 94 3.57 -5.24 -1.52
CA VAL A 94 4.22 -4.66 -0.33
C VAL A 94 5.66 -4.25 -0.62
N ILE A 95 6.42 -5.07 -1.36
CA ILE A 95 7.79 -4.71 -1.77
C ILE A 95 7.79 -3.44 -2.64
N VAL A 96 6.90 -3.34 -3.62
CA VAL A 96 6.77 -2.16 -4.48
C VAL A 96 6.41 -0.92 -3.65
N GLU A 97 5.46 -1.04 -2.74
CA GLU A 97 4.99 0.05 -1.88
C GLU A 97 6.11 0.61 -0.99
N ILE A 98 6.88 -0.25 -0.31
CA ILE A 98 7.99 0.23 0.55
C ILE A 98 9.13 0.84 -0.26
N CYS A 99 9.35 0.39 -1.51
CA CYS A 99 10.32 1.02 -2.41
C CYS A 99 9.86 2.42 -2.83
N TYR A 100 8.59 2.58 -3.22
CA TYR A 100 8.03 3.90 -3.53
C TYR A 100 8.03 4.82 -2.30
N ALA A 101 7.73 4.29 -1.12
CA ALA A 101 7.77 5.04 0.13
C ALA A 101 9.16 5.65 0.37
N ARG A 102 10.22 4.85 0.16
CA ARG A 102 11.61 5.29 0.23
C ARG A 102 11.91 6.40 -0.76
N LEU A 103 11.47 6.29 -2.02
CA LEU A 103 11.66 7.33 -3.04
C LEU A 103 10.92 8.62 -2.67
N LEU A 104 9.76 8.52 -2.02
CA LEU A 104 8.97 9.64 -1.51
C LEU A 104 9.47 10.19 -0.16
N GLY A 105 10.62 9.74 0.33
CA GLY A 105 11.19 10.17 1.61
C GLY A 105 10.33 9.81 2.83
N LYS A 106 9.41 8.86 2.68
CA LYS A 106 8.57 8.37 3.79
C LYS A 106 9.38 7.41 4.64
N GLN A 107 9.17 7.48 5.96
CA GLN A 107 9.77 6.53 6.89
C GLN A 107 9.01 5.20 6.80
N VAL A 108 9.75 4.08 6.82
CA VAL A 108 9.17 2.72 6.74
C VAL A 108 9.50 1.94 8.01
N VAL A 109 8.46 1.47 8.71
CA VAL A 109 8.58 0.53 9.84
C VAL A 109 8.19 -0.86 9.33
N GLY A 110 9.18 -1.71 9.07
CA GLY A 110 8.94 -3.11 8.69
C GLY A 110 8.76 -3.98 9.93
N LEU A 111 7.82 -4.92 9.87
CA LEU A 111 7.64 -5.95 10.89
C LEU A 111 7.59 -7.33 10.24
N ARG A 112 8.17 -8.31 10.91
CA ARG A 112 8.12 -9.72 10.51
C ARG A 112 7.70 -10.57 11.70
N SER A 113 6.59 -11.28 11.56
CA SER A 113 5.95 -12.14 12.55
C SER A 113 5.82 -13.60 12.08
N ASP A 114 6.78 -14.07 11.27
CA ASP A 114 6.78 -15.46 10.80
C ASP A 114 6.92 -16.42 12.00
N THR A 115 5.89 -17.25 12.21
CA THR A 115 5.79 -18.20 13.32
C THR A 115 6.61 -19.47 13.10
N ARG A 116 7.12 -19.69 11.88
CA ARG A 116 7.99 -20.82 11.53
C ARG A 116 9.40 -20.64 12.09
N GLN A 117 9.59 -19.97 13.22
CA GLN A 117 10.90 -19.89 13.86
C GLN A 117 11.36 -21.31 14.26
N PRO A 118 12.63 -21.71 14.02
CA PRO A 118 13.74 -20.98 13.41
C PRO A 118 14.04 -21.41 11.96
N PHE A 119 13.04 -21.54 11.09
CA PHE A 119 13.31 -21.71 9.66
C PHE A 119 13.96 -20.40 9.14
N GLY A 120 15.23 -20.51 8.77
CA GLY A 120 16.14 -19.37 8.57
C GLY A 120 16.89 -18.99 9.86
N ASP A 121 18.02 -18.30 9.74
CA ASP A 121 18.79 -17.89 10.92
C ASP A 121 18.09 -16.73 11.64
N TYR A 122 17.25 -17.01 12.65
CA TYR A 122 16.58 -15.96 13.44
C TYR A 122 17.57 -15.02 14.16
N SER A 123 18.75 -15.54 14.49
CA SER A 123 19.82 -14.76 15.11
C SER A 123 20.40 -13.73 14.14
N SER A 124 20.20 -13.93 12.82
CA SER A 124 20.55 -12.94 11.81
C SER A 124 19.80 -11.62 12.02
N ARG A 125 20.38 -10.57 11.43
CA ARG A 125 19.89 -9.20 11.52
C ARG A 125 18.41 -9.04 11.16
N PHE A 126 17.91 -9.84 10.21
CA PHE A 126 16.54 -9.75 9.70
C PHE A 126 15.71 -11.03 9.95
N GLY A 127 16.18 -11.87 10.87
CA GLY A 127 15.44 -13.04 11.32
C GLY A 127 15.32 -14.17 10.29
N GLY A 128 16.21 -14.22 9.29
CA GLY A 128 16.16 -15.18 8.18
C GLY A 128 15.43 -14.68 6.94
N MET A 129 14.77 -13.51 7.00
CA MET A 129 14.14 -12.89 5.85
C MET A 129 15.18 -12.42 4.83
N HIS A 130 14.82 -12.48 3.54
CA HIS A 130 15.64 -11.88 2.49
C HIS A 130 15.92 -10.41 2.80
N PHE A 131 17.18 -9.97 2.70
CA PHE A 131 17.60 -8.67 3.22
C PHE A 131 17.21 -7.47 2.34
N PHE A 132 16.86 -7.67 1.07
CA PHE A 132 16.52 -6.57 0.15
C PHE A 132 15.32 -5.73 0.63
N PRO A 133 14.15 -6.32 0.98
CA PRO A 133 13.05 -5.57 1.59
C PRO A 133 13.42 -4.94 2.93
N ALA A 134 14.23 -5.62 3.75
CA ALA A 134 14.66 -5.09 5.04
C ALA A 134 15.48 -3.80 4.89
N PHE A 135 16.34 -3.72 3.86
CA PHE A 135 17.07 -2.50 3.55
C PHE A 135 16.19 -1.37 3.02
N GLN A 136 14.92 -1.63 2.68
CA GLN A 136 13.91 -0.58 2.41
C GLN A 136 13.23 -0.05 3.68
N CYS A 137 13.51 -0.65 4.84
CA CYS A 137 12.94 -0.24 6.13
C CYS A 137 13.91 0.66 6.92
N ASP A 138 13.37 1.58 7.70
CA ASP A 138 14.11 2.43 8.63
C ASP A 138 14.22 1.81 10.01
N TYR A 139 13.12 1.17 10.41
CA TYR A 139 13.05 0.32 11.57
C TYR A 139 12.57 -1.05 11.11
N PHE A 140 13.18 -2.11 11.63
CA PHE A 140 12.82 -3.47 11.30
C PHE A 140 12.61 -4.25 12.60
N LEU A 141 11.36 -4.64 12.84
CA LEU A 141 10.96 -5.38 14.03
C LEU A 141 10.87 -6.87 13.71
N LYS A 142 11.64 -7.67 14.44
CA LYS A 142 11.47 -9.13 14.49
C LYS A 142 10.49 -9.43 15.61
N VAL A 143 9.38 -10.06 15.27
CA VAL A 143 8.30 -10.43 16.20
C VAL A 143 8.37 -11.93 16.43
N GLY A 144 8.58 -12.33 17.68
CA GLY A 144 8.53 -13.70 18.13
C GLY A 144 7.09 -14.24 18.25
N PRO A 145 6.91 -15.57 18.30
CA PRO A 145 5.58 -16.19 18.32
C PRO A 145 4.75 -15.89 19.57
N ASN A 146 5.40 -15.46 20.66
CA ASN A 146 4.75 -15.13 21.95
C ASN A 146 4.77 -13.63 22.25
N ASP A 147 5.21 -12.80 21.31
CA ASP A 147 5.26 -11.36 21.52
C ASP A 147 3.85 -10.78 21.57
N ASP A 148 3.60 -9.96 22.58
CA ASP A 148 2.33 -9.28 22.78
C ASP A 148 2.10 -8.22 21.70
N ILE A 149 0.89 -8.20 21.11
CA ILE A 149 0.53 -7.26 20.05
C ILE A 149 0.56 -5.80 20.55
N GLY A 150 0.25 -5.57 21.82
CA GLY A 150 0.38 -4.25 22.44
C GLY A 150 1.84 -3.78 22.48
N ALA A 151 2.78 -4.67 22.80
CA ALA A 151 4.21 -4.38 22.74
C ALA A 151 4.69 -4.07 21.30
N ILE A 152 4.22 -4.83 20.30
CA ILE A 152 4.49 -4.56 18.88
C ILE A 152 4.01 -3.15 18.51
N VAL A 153 2.77 -2.81 18.85
CA VAL A 153 2.17 -1.49 18.55
C VAL A 153 2.90 -0.36 19.27
N ASN A 154 3.27 -0.55 20.54
CA ASN A 154 4.05 0.44 21.29
C ASN A 154 5.42 0.72 20.63
N PHE A 155 6.08 -0.32 20.10
CA PHE A 155 7.31 -0.15 19.35
C PHE A 155 7.06 0.64 18.06
N ILE A 156 6.04 0.26 17.28
CA ILE A 156 5.67 0.97 16.04
C ILE A 156 5.36 2.45 16.33
N ASP A 157 4.52 2.76 17.33
CA ASP A 157 4.22 4.13 17.75
C ASP A 157 5.49 4.90 18.13
N SER A 158 6.40 4.28 18.89
CA SER A 158 7.70 4.87 19.26
C SER A 158 8.55 5.24 18.04
N CYS A 159 8.56 4.40 17.01
CA CYS A 159 9.22 4.69 15.73
C CYS A 159 8.52 5.83 14.99
N LEU A 160 7.20 5.79 14.86
CA LEU A 160 6.40 6.80 14.16
C LEU A 160 6.49 8.19 14.80
N ARG A 161 6.67 8.27 16.12
CA ARG A 161 6.94 9.55 16.82
C ARG A 161 8.30 10.16 16.48
N ARG A 162 9.23 9.34 16.01
CA ARG A 162 10.58 9.74 15.56
C ARG A 162 10.65 9.94 14.05
N ILE A 163 9.51 10.06 13.35
CA ILE A 163 9.50 10.40 11.91
C ILE A 163 10.27 11.70 11.70
N THR A 164 11.32 11.62 10.91
CA THR A 164 12.05 12.77 10.38
C THR A 164 11.76 12.90 8.89
N SER A 165 11.71 14.14 8.39
CA SER A 165 11.62 14.38 6.95
C SER A 165 12.91 13.90 6.28
N LYS A 166 12.78 13.07 5.25
CA LYS A 166 13.90 12.70 4.39
C LYS A 166 13.81 13.41 3.06
N GLU A 167 14.95 13.54 2.40
CA GLU A 167 15.00 14.04 1.04
C GLU A 167 14.23 13.09 0.12
N GLN A 168 13.32 13.67 -0.66
CA GLN A 168 12.55 12.94 -1.66
C GLN A 168 13.33 12.89 -2.97
N VAL A 169 13.34 11.72 -3.61
CA VAL A 169 13.92 11.58 -4.94
C VAL A 169 13.00 12.26 -5.95
N LYS A 170 13.52 13.29 -6.62
CA LYS A 170 12.78 13.99 -7.68
C LYS A 170 12.72 13.10 -8.94
N SER A 171 11.55 12.54 -9.21
CA SER A 171 11.28 11.74 -10.40
C SER A 171 10.06 12.28 -11.14
N LYS A 172 10.23 12.60 -12.43
CA LYS A 172 9.12 13.03 -13.29
C LYS A 172 8.03 11.96 -13.42
N ASN A 173 8.41 10.68 -13.40
CA ASN A 173 7.46 9.57 -13.49
C ASN A 173 6.60 9.49 -12.22
N ILE A 174 7.21 9.63 -11.05
CA ILE A 174 6.49 9.65 -9.77
C ILE A 174 5.59 10.89 -9.68
N ALA A 175 6.11 12.07 -10.04
CA ALA A 175 5.33 13.29 -10.05
C ALA A 175 4.10 13.17 -10.97
N GLY A 176 4.27 12.66 -12.20
CA GLY A 176 3.16 12.45 -13.13
C GLY A 176 2.14 11.42 -12.65
N LEU A 177 2.58 10.39 -11.92
CA LEU A 177 1.69 9.42 -11.28
C LEU A 177 0.81 10.08 -10.21
N ILE A 178 1.41 10.88 -9.34
CA ILE A 178 0.71 11.59 -8.26
C ILE A 178 -0.26 12.63 -8.84
N GLU A 179 0.16 13.42 -9.83
CA GLU A 179 -0.69 14.41 -10.49
C GLU A 179 -1.90 13.76 -11.17
N LEU A 180 -1.69 12.63 -11.85
CA LEU A 180 -2.78 11.87 -12.47
C LEU A 180 -3.74 11.27 -11.43
N ALA A 181 -3.21 10.71 -10.34
CA ALA A 181 -4.01 10.19 -9.25
C ALA A 181 -4.84 11.30 -8.59
N GLU A 182 -4.24 12.45 -8.32
CA GLU A 182 -4.97 13.62 -7.80
C GLU A 182 -6.10 14.01 -8.74
N LYS A 183 -5.85 14.15 -10.05
CA LYS A 183 -6.89 14.46 -11.04
C LYS A 183 -8.07 13.47 -11.02
N ILE A 184 -7.80 12.17 -10.88
CA ILE A 184 -8.83 11.12 -10.87
C ILE A 184 -9.60 11.13 -9.54
N PHE A 185 -8.89 11.24 -8.42
CA PHE A 185 -9.45 11.02 -7.08
C PHE A 185 -9.71 12.30 -6.28
N HIS A 186 -9.58 13.48 -6.89
CA HIS A 186 -9.82 14.78 -6.25
C HIS A 186 -11.23 14.88 -5.65
N ASP A 187 -11.33 15.11 -4.34
CA ASP A 187 -12.61 15.12 -3.60
C ASP A 187 -13.47 13.87 -3.84
N ALA A 188 -12.82 12.71 -4.03
CA ALA A 188 -13.47 11.40 -4.11
C ALA A 188 -13.15 10.63 -2.82
N ASP A 189 -13.73 11.09 -1.72
CA ASP A 189 -13.52 10.49 -0.39
C ASP A 189 -14.44 9.28 -0.15
N ASP A 190 -15.51 9.17 -0.92
CA ASP A 190 -16.49 8.09 -0.84
C ASP A 190 -16.39 7.16 -2.05
N ILE A 191 -15.29 6.41 -2.15
CA ILE A 191 -15.10 5.43 -3.24
C ILE A 191 -15.85 4.11 -3.02
N HIS A 192 -16.66 4.01 -1.96
CA HIS A 192 -17.48 2.84 -1.69
C HIS A 192 -18.94 3.02 -2.13
N SER A 193 -19.41 4.26 -2.34
CA SER A 193 -20.72 4.50 -2.95
C SER A 193 -20.69 4.48 -4.48
N ASP A 194 -21.82 4.09 -5.08
CA ASP A 194 -22.04 4.15 -6.52
C ASP A 194 -21.75 5.54 -7.09
N ARG A 195 -22.13 6.60 -6.37
CA ARG A 195 -21.92 7.99 -6.82
C ARG A 195 -20.44 8.35 -6.87
N GLY A 196 -19.67 7.99 -5.84
CA GLY A 196 -18.25 8.28 -5.82
C GLY A 196 -17.45 7.41 -6.79
N LEU A 197 -17.80 6.13 -6.93
CA LEU A 197 -17.24 5.25 -7.96
C LEU A 197 -17.51 5.77 -9.36
N GLU A 198 -18.74 6.18 -9.67
CA GLU A 198 -19.11 6.77 -10.97
C GLU A 198 -18.28 8.03 -11.26
N LYS A 199 -18.06 8.89 -10.26
CA LYS A 199 -17.22 10.10 -10.38
C LYS A 199 -15.77 9.73 -10.72
N VAL A 200 -15.17 8.78 -10.00
CA VAL A 200 -13.81 8.29 -10.23
C VAL A 200 -13.68 7.67 -11.63
N VAL A 201 -14.59 6.76 -11.97
CA VAL A 201 -14.59 6.05 -13.26
C VAL A 201 -14.72 7.03 -14.43
N ARG A 202 -15.62 8.02 -14.36
CA ARG A 202 -15.74 9.03 -15.42
C ARG A 202 -14.44 9.78 -15.64
N ARG A 203 -13.77 10.20 -14.56
CA ARG A 203 -12.49 10.93 -14.65
C ARG A 203 -11.37 10.04 -15.19
N TYR A 204 -11.33 8.78 -14.77
CA TYR A 204 -10.41 7.78 -15.33
C TYR A 204 -10.61 7.62 -16.84
N VAL A 205 -11.87 7.47 -17.29
CA VAL A 205 -12.22 7.34 -18.71
C VAL A 205 -11.83 8.60 -19.50
N GLN A 206 -12.09 9.79 -18.94
CA GLN A 206 -11.67 11.07 -19.52
C GLN A 206 -10.14 11.24 -19.59
N SER A 207 -9.40 10.54 -18.74
CA SER A 207 -7.94 10.66 -18.63
C SER A 207 -7.21 9.46 -19.25
N ARG A 208 -7.87 8.62 -20.07
CA ARG A 208 -7.29 7.36 -20.57
C ARG A 208 -5.97 7.49 -21.29
N ASP A 209 -5.79 8.52 -22.10
CA ASP A 209 -4.54 8.71 -22.85
C ASP A 209 -3.39 9.13 -21.92
N GLU A 210 -3.68 9.92 -20.89
CA GLU A 210 -2.73 10.24 -19.82
C GLU A 210 -2.40 8.99 -18.99
N VAL A 211 -3.40 8.18 -18.63
CA VAL A 211 -3.20 6.90 -17.93
C VAL A 211 -2.28 5.98 -18.73
N ARG A 212 -2.52 5.82 -20.04
CA ARG A 212 -1.65 5.02 -20.92
C ARG A 212 -0.22 5.54 -20.95
N LYS A 213 -0.04 6.87 -20.98
CA LYS A 213 1.28 7.50 -20.98
C LYS A 213 2.01 7.34 -19.65
N VAL A 214 1.31 7.45 -18.53
CA VAL A 214 1.89 7.40 -17.18
C VAL A 214 2.19 5.98 -16.74
N LEU A 215 1.28 5.03 -16.99
CA LEU A 215 1.50 3.63 -16.62
C LEU A 215 2.37 2.88 -17.65
N SER A 216 2.35 3.30 -18.91
CA SER A 216 3.23 2.90 -20.02
C SER A 216 3.66 1.41 -20.04
N VAL A 217 2.74 0.48 -19.76
CA VAL A 217 3.00 -0.96 -19.93
C VAL A 217 2.49 -1.41 -21.29
N VAL A 218 3.40 -1.90 -22.14
CA VAL A 218 3.05 -2.60 -23.38
C VAL A 218 3.23 -4.10 -23.13
N SER A 219 2.12 -4.83 -23.08
CA SER A 219 2.18 -6.29 -23.04
C SER A 219 2.57 -6.80 -24.42
N VAL A 220 3.67 -7.55 -24.49
CA VAL A 220 4.15 -8.21 -25.70
C VAL A 220 4.10 -9.72 -25.48
N SER A 221 3.54 -10.45 -26.44
CA SER A 221 3.58 -11.91 -26.45
C SER A 221 4.55 -12.36 -27.52
N LEU A 222 5.40 -13.34 -27.20
CA LEU A 222 6.09 -14.10 -28.22
C LEU A 222 5.02 -14.92 -28.95
N LEU A 223 4.85 -14.67 -30.25
CA LEU A 223 4.02 -15.49 -31.14
C LEU A 223 4.60 -16.90 -31.25
#